data_AF-A0A9D1III3-F1
#
_entry.id   AF-A0A9D1III3-F1
#
_cell.length_a   1.000
_cell.length_b   1.000
_cell.length_c   1.000
_cell.angle_alpha   90.00
_cell.angle_beta   90.00
_cell.angle_gamma   90.00
#
_symmetry.space_group_name_H-M   'P 1'
#
loop_
_entity.id
_entity.type
_entity.pdbx_description
1 polymer ?
#
loop_
_entity_poly.entity_id
_entity_poly.type
_entity_poly.pdbx_seq_one_letter_code
_entity_poly.pdbx_strand_id
1 'polypeptide(L)'
;MKKLGLLLLLLLAVLTGCAGAGVPAVEDCGWTLSSVQGGENGQVVACEPDRQTENPSAAVLEMDCTAKDGTITLTDRTNGKTYTGTYALEAADPESKTYFVALEGEEGLAVCGNTTFYDGSAAPTFIIRFDDYVLNFTAA
;
A
#
# COMPACT_ATOMS: atom_id res chain seq x y z
N MET A 1 39.80 15.86 5.27
CA MET A 1 38.88 15.46 6.36
C MET A 1 37.57 16.26 6.44
N LYS A 2 37.41 17.41 5.76
CA LYS A 2 36.15 18.21 5.79
C LYS A 2 35.04 17.71 4.84
N LYS A 3 35.36 16.90 3.82
CA LYS A 3 34.37 16.35 2.86
C LYS A 3 33.68 15.08 3.34
N LEU A 4 34.28 14.36 4.30
CA LEU A 4 33.73 13.11 4.83
C LEU A 4 32.60 13.36 5.85
N GLY A 5 32.71 14.44 6.64
CA GLY A 5 31.64 14.87 7.56
C GLY A 5 30.40 15.38 6.83
N LEU A 6 30.56 15.98 5.65
CA LEU A 6 29.43 16.47 4.85
C LEU A 6 28.62 15.32 4.23
N LEU A 7 29.28 14.20 3.88
CA LEU A 7 28.62 13.00 3.37
C LEU A 7 27.80 12.30 4.47
N LEU A 8 28.32 12.28 5.70
CA LEU A 8 27.65 11.68 6.85
C LEU A 8 26.41 12.47 7.31
N LEU A 9 26.44 13.81 7.20
CA LEU A 9 25.27 14.66 7.46
C LEU A 9 24.18 14.53 6.38
N LEU A 10 24.54 14.24 5.13
CA LEU A 10 23.55 13.96 4.07
C LEU A 10 22.88 12.59 4.23
N LEU A 11 23.60 11.59 4.74
CA LEU A 11 23.03 10.25 5.01
C LEU A 11 22.08 10.23 6.21
N LEU A 12 22.23 11.15 7.17
CA LEU A 12 21.34 11.28 8.33
C LEU A 12 20.01 11.98 8.01
N ALA A 13 19.91 12.66 6.86
CA ALA A 13 18.70 13.38 6.45
C ALA A 13 17.62 12.49 5.80
N VAL A 14 17.91 11.20 5.58
CA VAL A 14 16.97 10.24 4.96
C VAL A 14 16.19 9.44 6.01
N LEU A 15 16.37 9.74 7.29
CA LEU A 15 15.65 9.11 8.40
C LEU A 15 14.48 9.98 8.88
N THR A 16 13.77 10.66 7.97
CA THR A 16 12.41 11.15 8.29
C THR A 16 11.49 9.94 8.35
N GLY A 17 11.55 9.22 9.47
CA GLY A 17 10.48 8.30 9.82
C GLY A 17 9.18 9.08 9.84
N CYS A 18 8.12 8.50 9.26
CA CYS A 18 6.74 9.00 9.31
C CYS A 18 6.15 8.89 10.73
N ALA A 19 6.95 9.22 11.75
CA ALA A 19 6.58 9.18 13.15
C ALA A 19 5.92 10.51 13.53
N GLY A 20 4.77 10.77 12.92
CA GLY A 20 3.85 11.83 13.29
C GLY A 20 3.32 12.64 12.11
N ALA A 21 2.02 12.96 12.20
CA ALA A 21 1.31 14.02 11.47
C ALA A 21 0.65 13.63 10.13
N GLY A 22 -0.66 13.37 10.21
CA GLY A 22 -1.58 13.41 9.07
C GLY A 22 -2.01 12.04 8.54
N VAL A 23 -3.09 12.06 7.75
CA VAL A 23 -3.53 10.91 6.97
C VAL A 23 -2.53 10.69 5.82
N PRO A 24 -1.98 9.49 5.64
CA PRO A 24 -1.02 9.21 4.57
C PRO A 24 -1.64 9.47 3.19
N ALA A 25 -0.89 10.12 2.31
CA ALA A 25 -1.17 10.08 0.88
C ALA A 25 -0.70 8.76 0.27
N VAL A 26 -1.25 8.41 -0.90
CA VAL A 26 -0.83 7.20 -1.62
C VAL A 26 0.64 7.25 -2.05
N GLU A 27 1.22 8.44 -2.23
CA GLU A 27 2.64 8.63 -2.58
C GLU A 27 3.59 8.68 -1.37
N ASP A 28 3.05 8.79 -0.14
CA ASP A 28 3.89 8.96 1.06
C ASP A 28 4.62 7.66 1.44
N CYS A 29 4.19 6.50 0.91
CA CYS A 29 4.72 5.19 1.22
C CYS A 29 4.89 4.34 -0.05
N GLY A 30 5.85 3.42 0.00
CA GLY A 30 5.74 2.18 -0.76
C GLY A 30 4.76 1.26 -0.04
N TRP A 31 4.02 0.45 -0.79
CA TRP A 31 2.97 -0.40 -0.24
C TRP A 31 3.25 -1.85 -0.59
N THR A 32 3.13 -2.76 0.37
CA THR A 32 3.23 -4.21 0.12
C THR A 32 1.91 -4.88 0.46
N LEU A 33 1.46 -5.77 -0.40
CA LEU A 33 0.20 -6.49 -0.27
C LEU A 33 0.26 -7.42 0.93
N SER A 34 -0.73 -7.31 1.81
CA SER A 34 -0.96 -8.25 2.89
C SER A 34 -1.95 -9.35 2.49
N SER A 35 -3.05 -8.98 1.82
CA SER A 35 -4.09 -9.92 1.41
C SER A 35 -4.98 -9.40 0.28
N VAL A 36 -5.57 -10.32 -0.46
CA VAL A 36 -6.68 -10.10 -1.38
C VAL A 36 -7.91 -10.79 -0.82
N GLN A 37 -8.97 -10.04 -0.62
CA GLN A 37 -10.29 -10.58 -0.32
C GLN A 37 -11.13 -10.63 -1.60
N GLY A 38 -11.95 -11.67 -1.74
CA GLY A 38 -12.85 -11.80 -2.89
C GLY A 38 -14.07 -12.68 -2.61
N GLY A 39 -15.03 -12.64 -3.53
CA GLY A 39 -16.27 -13.43 -3.51
C GLY A 39 -17.39 -12.86 -2.63
N GLU A 40 -18.56 -13.53 -2.61
CA GLU A 40 -19.78 -13.08 -1.91
C GLU A 40 -19.63 -12.87 -0.40
N ASN A 41 -18.62 -13.48 0.23
CA ASN A 41 -18.44 -13.49 1.69
C ASN A 41 -17.14 -12.83 2.18
N GLY A 42 -16.38 -12.17 1.30
CA GLY A 42 -15.17 -11.44 1.68
C GLY A 42 -14.02 -12.31 2.20
N GLN A 43 -13.96 -13.58 1.79
CA GLN A 43 -12.88 -14.48 2.20
C GLN A 43 -11.52 -14.04 1.64
N VAL A 44 -10.43 -14.35 2.34
CA VAL A 44 -9.07 -14.15 1.81
C VAL A 44 -8.80 -15.20 0.74
N VAL A 45 -8.61 -14.77 -0.50
CA VAL A 45 -8.35 -15.62 -1.67
C VAL A 45 -6.88 -15.64 -2.07
N ALA A 46 -6.12 -14.61 -1.68
CA ALA A 46 -4.67 -14.58 -1.79
C ALA A 46 -4.04 -13.82 -0.61
N CYS A 47 -2.81 -14.15 -0.21
CA CYS A 47 -2.09 -13.45 0.84
C CYS A 47 -0.57 -13.55 0.68
N GLU A 48 0.13 -12.65 1.38
CA GLU A 48 1.58 -12.74 1.51
C GLU A 48 2.01 -14.06 2.19
N PRO A 49 3.25 -14.56 1.96
CA PRO A 49 3.71 -15.84 2.48
C PRO A 49 3.54 -16.00 3.99
N ASP A 50 3.80 -14.94 4.76
CA ASP A 50 3.74 -14.97 6.23
C ASP A 50 2.32 -15.19 6.77
N ARG A 51 1.30 -14.86 5.99
CA ARG A 51 -0.12 -15.03 6.35
C ARG A 51 -0.72 -16.35 5.89
N GLN A 52 0.04 -17.19 5.18
CA GLN A 52 -0.49 -18.44 4.63
C GLN A 52 -0.92 -19.44 5.70
N THR A 53 -0.28 -19.43 6.87
CA THR A 53 -0.69 -20.29 8.01
C THR A 53 -2.09 -19.93 8.52
N GLU A 54 -2.44 -18.65 8.50
CA GLU A 54 -3.76 -18.14 8.92
C GLU A 54 -4.81 -18.31 7.81
N ASN A 55 -4.37 -18.40 6.56
CA ASN A 55 -5.22 -18.49 5.36
C ASN A 55 -4.79 -19.68 4.48
N PRO A 56 -4.96 -20.93 4.94
CA PRO A 56 -4.36 -22.11 4.30
C PRO A 56 -4.93 -22.41 2.90
N SER A 57 -6.12 -21.88 2.58
CA SER A 57 -6.75 -22.02 1.25
C SER A 57 -6.42 -20.87 0.30
N ALA A 58 -5.76 -19.81 0.77
CA ALA A 58 -5.41 -18.66 -0.04
C ALA A 58 -4.18 -18.94 -0.91
N ALA A 59 -4.18 -18.40 -2.13
CA ALA A 59 -3.01 -18.40 -2.99
C ALA A 59 -1.91 -17.52 -2.37
N VAL A 60 -0.64 -17.89 -2.57
CA VAL A 60 0.48 -17.00 -2.21
C VAL A 60 0.58 -15.89 -3.25
N LEU A 61 0.61 -14.65 -2.79
CA LEU A 61 0.78 -13.47 -3.63
C LEU A 61 1.67 -12.45 -2.91
N GLU A 62 2.85 -12.22 -3.47
CA GLU A 62 3.76 -11.13 -3.11
C GLU A 62 3.60 -10.01 -4.13
N MET A 63 3.14 -8.84 -3.70
CA MET A 63 2.89 -7.72 -4.60
C MET A 63 3.27 -6.41 -3.93
N ASP A 64 3.99 -5.57 -4.67
CA ASP A 64 4.33 -4.21 -4.26
C ASP A 64 3.49 -3.20 -5.05
N CYS A 65 3.14 -2.09 -4.43
CA CYS A 65 2.44 -0.97 -5.03
C CYS A 65 3.23 0.33 -4.81
N THR A 66 3.41 1.09 -5.89
CA THR A 66 4.01 2.43 -5.84
C THR A 66 3.13 3.41 -6.60
N ALA A 67 3.03 4.62 -6.08
CA ALA A 67 2.29 5.71 -6.71
C ALA A 67 3.19 6.94 -6.83
N LYS A 68 3.16 7.58 -8.00
CA LYS A 68 3.91 8.79 -8.26
C LYS A 68 3.33 9.58 -9.44
N ASP A 69 3.17 10.89 -9.27
CA ASP A 69 2.76 11.86 -10.28
C ASP A 69 1.50 11.39 -11.04
N GLY A 70 0.48 10.91 -10.31
CA GLY A 70 -0.79 10.40 -10.86
C GLY A 70 -0.72 9.02 -11.51
N THR A 71 0.46 8.37 -11.51
CA THR A 71 0.65 6.99 -11.99
C THR A 71 0.69 6.03 -10.81
N ILE A 72 0.02 4.89 -10.91
CA ILE A 72 0.07 3.80 -9.93
C ILE A 72 0.59 2.53 -10.60
N THR A 73 1.47 1.81 -9.93
CA THR A 73 2.12 0.60 -10.45
C THR A 73 2.03 -0.52 -9.42
N LEU A 74 1.40 -1.63 -9.78
CA LEU A 74 1.41 -2.88 -9.02
C LEU A 74 2.44 -3.84 -9.63
N THR A 75 3.37 -4.33 -8.84
CA THR A 75 4.39 -5.30 -9.25
C THR A 75 4.16 -6.62 -8.52
N ASP A 76 3.72 -7.64 -9.26
CA ASP A 76 3.57 -8.99 -8.77
C ASP A 76 4.94 -9.68 -8.75
N ARG A 77 5.49 -9.85 -7.56
CA ARG A 77 6.80 -10.45 -7.33
C ARG A 77 6.79 -11.97 -7.50
N THR A 78 5.62 -12.61 -7.46
CA THR A 78 5.50 -14.07 -7.61
C THR A 78 5.74 -14.53 -9.04
N ASN A 79 5.36 -13.69 -10.02
CA ASN A 79 5.45 -14.02 -11.45
C ASN A 79 6.14 -12.94 -12.30
N GLY A 80 6.58 -11.84 -11.69
CA GLY A 80 7.32 -10.77 -12.37
C GLY A 80 6.46 -9.86 -13.26
N LYS A 81 5.13 -9.94 -13.18
CA LYS A 81 4.23 -9.05 -13.93
C LYS A 81 4.10 -7.69 -13.26
N THR A 82 3.83 -6.69 -14.09
CA THR A 82 3.56 -5.32 -13.64
C THR A 82 2.27 -4.85 -14.29
N TYR A 83 1.43 -4.18 -13.50
CA TYR A 83 0.18 -3.56 -13.91
C TYR A 83 0.31 -2.06 -13.66
N THR A 84 0.03 -1.25 -14.68
CA THR A 84 0.19 0.20 -14.59
C THR A 84 -1.14 0.88 -14.83
N GLY A 85 -1.36 1.95 -14.08
CA GLY A 85 -2.62 2.66 -14.07
C GLY A 85 -2.46 4.12 -13.70
N THR A 86 -3.60 4.74 -13.46
CA THR A 86 -3.69 6.11 -12.97
C THR A 86 -4.44 6.16 -11.65
N TYR A 87 -4.20 7.20 -10.87
CA TYR A 87 -4.96 7.48 -9.67
C TYR A 87 -5.22 8.99 -9.55
N ALA A 88 -6.33 9.37 -8.92
CA ALA A 88 -6.68 10.75 -8.66
C ALA A 88 -7.35 10.89 -7.29
N LEU A 89 -7.03 11.95 -6.54
CA LEU A 89 -7.67 12.22 -5.25
C LEU A 89 -9.15 12.57 -5.46
N GLU A 90 -10.04 11.82 -4.83
CA GLU A 90 -11.49 11.99 -4.88
C GLU A 90 -11.97 12.81 -3.67
N ALA A 91 -11.53 12.43 -2.48
CA ALA A 91 -11.93 13.05 -1.21
C ALA A 91 -10.84 12.94 -0.16
N ALA A 92 -10.82 13.87 0.79
CA ALA A 92 -9.94 13.84 1.94
C ALA A 92 -10.65 14.39 3.18
N ASP A 93 -10.48 13.71 4.31
CA ASP A 93 -10.97 14.12 5.62
C ASP A 93 -9.86 13.90 6.68
N PRO A 94 -10.08 14.22 7.97
CA PRO A 94 -9.06 14.05 9.01
C PRO A 94 -8.63 12.60 9.28
N GLU A 95 -9.37 11.59 8.81
CA GLU A 95 -9.13 10.16 9.04
C GLU A 95 -8.63 9.43 7.79
N SER A 96 -9.05 9.85 6.61
CA SER A 96 -8.77 9.14 5.36
C SER A 96 -8.60 10.03 4.11
N LYS A 97 -7.90 9.49 3.10
CA LYS A 97 -7.86 10.02 1.74
C LYS A 97 -8.37 8.96 0.79
N THR A 98 -9.41 9.28 0.04
CA THR A 98 -10.02 8.41 -0.97
C THR A 98 -9.55 8.83 -2.36
N TYR A 99 -9.24 7.85 -3.19
CA TYR A 99 -8.76 8.02 -4.55
C TYR A 99 -9.62 7.22 -5.51
N PHE A 100 -9.84 7.76 -6.70
CA PHE A 100 -10.18 6.97 -7.87
C PHE A 100 -8.93 6.29 -8.41
N VAL A 101 -9.03 5.03 -8.82
CA VAL A 101 -7.94 4.25 -9.41
C VAL A 101 -8.42 3.59 -10.68
N ALA A 102 -7.61 3.63 -11.74
CA ALA A 102 -7.84 2.88 -12.96
C ALA A 102 -6.58 2.08 -13.32
N LEU A 103 -6.67 0.75 -13.34
CA LEU A 103 -5.57 -0.18 -13.62
C LEU A 103 -5.97 -1.10 -14.77
N GLU A 104 -5.19 -1.11 -15.86
CA GLU A 104 -5.47 -1.94 -17.06
C GLU A 104 -6.91 -1.84 -17.61
N GLY A 105 -7.57 -0.68 -17.40
CA GLY A 105 -8.96 -0.45 -17.83
C GLY A 105 -10.03 -0.86 -16.83
N GLU A 106 -9.66 -1.43 -15.68
CA GLU A 106 -10.55 -1.64 -14.54
C GLU A 106 -10.52 -0.43 -13.61
N GLU A 107 -11.70 0.06 -13.23
CA GLU A 107 -11.88 1.22 -12.37
C GLU A 107 -12.24 0.78 -10.94
N GLY A 108 -11.76 1.53 -9.95
CA GLY A 108 -11.96 1.21 -8.55
C GLY A 108 -11.77 2.42 -7.65
N LEU A 109 -12.01 2.20 -6.36
CA LEU A 109 -11.75 3.18 -5.31
C LEU A 109 -10.65 2.68 -4.40
N ALA A 110 -9.79 3.58 -3.96
CA ALA A 110 -8.76 3.26 -3.00
C ALA A 110 -8.79 4.23 -1.81
N VAL A 111 -8.37 3.76 -0.64
CA VAL A 111 -8.35 4.55 0.60
C VAL A 111 -6.99 4.41 1.27
N CYS A 112 -6.38 5.54 1.58
CA CYS A 112 -5.24 5.61 2.51
C CYS A 112 -5.74 6.10 3.87
N GLY A 113 -5.26 5.46 4.94
CA GLY A 113 -5.57 5.81 6.32
C GLY A 113 -4.51 5.30 7.29
N ASN A 114 -4.73 5.55 8.57
CA ASN A 114 -3.95 4.91 9.63
C ASN A 114 -4.82 3.85 10.32
N THR A 115 -4.32 2.62 10.42
CA THR A 115 -4.98 1.54 11.17
C THR A 115 -4.36 1.44 12.55
N THR A 116 -5.17 1.61 13.59
CA THR A 116 -4.76 1.34 14.98
C THR A 116 -4.97 -0.14 15.31
N PHE A 117 -3.92 -0.82 15.73
CA PHE A 117 -3.93 -2.22 16.10
C PHE A 117 -4.30 -2.41 17.58
N TYR A 118 -4.56 -3.66 17.97
CA TYR A 118 -5.00 -4.00 19.32
C TYR A 118 -4.01 -3.58 20.43
N ASP A 119 -2.71 -3.57 20.11
CA ASP A 119 -1.65 -3.13 21.03
C ASP A 119 -1.53 -1.59 21.15
N GLY A 120 -2.40 -0.84 20.46
CA GLY A 120 -2.41 0.62 20.43
C GLY A 120 -1.39 1.23 19.46
N SER A 121 -0.59 0.41 18.77
CA SER A 121 0.25 0.90 17.68
C SER A 121 -0.63 1.31 16.49
N ALA A 122 -0.12 2.19 15.63
CA ALA A 122 -0.80 2.58 14.41
C ALA A 122 0.18 2.55 13.23
N ALA A 123 -0.30 2.10 12.07
CA ALA A 123 0.46 2.12 10.83
C ALA A 123 -0.40 2.57 9.65
N PRO A 124 0.20 3.20 8.62
CA PRO A 124 -0.47 3.47 7.36
C PRO A 124 -0.98 2.19 6.71
N THR A 125 -2.20 2.26 6.18
CA THR A 125 -2.80 1.23 5.33
C THR A 125 -3.32 1.82 4.04
N PHE A 126 -3.28 1.01 3.00
CA PHE A 126 -3.80 1.35 1.69
C PHE A 126 -4.67 0.21 1.19
N ILE A 127 -5.91 0.50 0.83
CA ILE A 127 -6.90 -0.50 0.42
C ILE A 127 -7.41 -0.10 -0.95
N ILE A 128 -7.36 -1.00 -1.93
CA ILE A 128 -7.97 -0.80 -3.25
C ILE A 128 -9.14 -1.76 -3.40
N ARG A 129 -10.30 -1.24 -3.79
CA ARG A 129 -11.48 -2.01 -4.13
C ARG A 129 -11.76 -1.91 -5.63
N PHE A 130 -11.73 -3.05 -6.28
CA PHE A 130 -12.35 -3.30 -7.58
C PHE A 130 -13.68 -4.04 -7.36
N ASP A 131 -14.45 -4.32 -8.42
CA ASP A 131 -15.78 -4.91 -8.31
C ASP A 131 -15.80 -6.18 -7.44
N ASP A 132 -14.96 -7.16 -7.78
CA ASP A 132 -14.95 -8.49 -7.15
C ASP A 132 -13.88 -8.65 -6.06
N TYR A 133 -12.97 -7.69 -5.92
CA TYR A 133 -11.78 -7.84 -5.10
C TYR A 133 -11.46 -6.61 -4.25
N VAL A 134 -10.96 -6.88 -3.04
CA VAL A 134 -10.37 -5.87 -2.15
C VAL A 134 -8.92 -6.26 -1.88
N LEU A 135 -8.00 -5.41 -2.29
CA LEU A 135 -6.57 -5.57 -2.07
C LEU A 135 -6.17 -4.74 -0.85
N ASN A 136 -5.60 -5.37 0.16
CA ASN A 136 -5.17 -4.75 1.40
C ASN A 136 -3.65 -4.66 1.43
N PHE A 137 -3.12 -3.45 1.56
CA PHE A 137 -1.69 -3.17 1.63
C PHE A 137 -1.29 -2.51 2.96
N THR A 138 -0.06 -2.78 3.37
CA THR A 138 0.63 -2.10 4.48
C THR A 138 1.81 -1.31 3.95
N ALA A 139 2.22 -0.26 4.66
CA ALA A 139 3.45 0.45 4.31
C ALA A 139 4.68 -0.47 4.39
N ALA A 140 5.55 -0.39 3.36
CA ALA A 140 6.79 -1.16 3.22
C ALA A 140 7.97 -0.53 3.98
#